data_AF-A0A7R9F7V2-F1
#
_entry.id   AF-A0A7R9F7V2-F1
#
_cell.length_a   1.000
_cell.length_b   1.000
_cell.length_c   1.000
_cell.angle_alpha   90.00
_cell.angle_beta   90.00
_cell.angle_gamma   90.00
#
_symmetry.space_group_name_H-M   'P 1'
#
loop_
_entity.id
_entity.type
_entity.pdbx_description
1 polymer ?
#
loop_
_entity_poly.entity_id
_entity_poly.type
_entity_poly.pdbx_seq_one_letter_code
_entity_poly.pdbx_strand_id
1 'polypeptide(L)'
;MVQLTEVHSPDCTMDLTKVKGHNLSQQTMEAAIPVLMLQTYINPCLHYFINPAMVILILLQEQQITRDDLLLKYLELRRLLAHEFTLHGLWQEQDFHTALSQCEHLDLVKTVSPTVLRLGGHHKLRSLLCHLLYPFLVGSLILCQVLLQVALDPCSERRVLQVTQQRAEQLLVSKETSHPYILCLEVYTCTLQSLVSLQAVHRIKRSGQVLFQGQEGKLHDIVQLLAGLVPTSILDKSASKLHQLHFRAKL
;
A
#
# COMPACT_ATOMS: atom_id res chain seq x y z
N MET A 1 39.45 -1.05 -8.67
CA MET A 1 38.35 -0.98 -9.65
C MET A 1 37.58 -2.28 -9.50
N VAL A 2 36.47 -2.28 -8.74
CA VAL A 2 35.70 -3.50 -8.46
C VAL A 2 34.77 -3.73 -9.65
N GLN A 3 35.02 -4.77 -10.43
CA GLN A 3 34.10 -5.23 -11.46
C GLN A 3 32.98 -6.01 -10.77
N LEU A 4 31.75 -5.52 -10.90
CA LEU A 4 30.55 -6.27 -10.53
C LEU A 4 30.37 -7.38 -11.58
N THR A 5 30.78 -8.60 -11.24
CA THR A 5 30.51 -9.79 -12.04
C THR A 5 29.04 -10.15 -11.90
N GLU A 6 28.32 -10.33 -13.02
CA GLU A 6 26.97 -10.91 -13.00
C GLU A 6 27.01 -12.28 -12.32
N VAL A 7 26.23 -12.44 -11.25
CA VAL A 7 26.12 -13.70 -10.48
C VAL A 7 25.00 -14.60 -11.02
N HIS A 8 24.25 -14.13 -12.03
CA HIS A 8 23.21 -14.93 -12.66
C HIS A 8 23.80 -15.80 -13.77
N SER A 9 24.04 -17.07 -13.46
CA SER A 9 24.17 -18.11 -14.48
C SER A 9 22.88 -18.14 -15.33
N PRO A 10 22.95 -18.06 -16.66
CA PRO A 10 21.78 -18.03 -17.54
C PRO A 10 20.94 -19.32 -17.53
N ASP A 11 21.43 -20.39 -16.88
CA ASP A 11 20.85 -21.73 -16.92
C ASP A 11 20.04 -22.11 -15.66
N CYS A 12 19.69 -21.16 -14.79
CA CYS A 12 18.75 -21.44 -13.71
C CYS A 12 17.31 -21.42 -14.25
N THR A 13 16.86 -22.53 -14.84
CA THR A 13 15.45 -22.74 -15.17
C THR A 13 14.63 -22.80 -13.88
N MET A 14 14.14 -21.65 -13.43
CA MET A 14 13.18 -21.58 -12.33
C MET A 14 11.90 -22.29 -12.76
N ASP A 15 11.43 -23.23 -11.93
CA ASP A 15 10.13 -23.85 -12.10
C ASP A 15 9.03 -22.82 -11.81
N LEU A 16 8.55 -22.19 -12.88
CA LEU A 16 7.53 -21.13 -12.85
C LEU A 16 6.22 -21.60 -12.21
N THR A 17 5.97 -22.91 -12.13
CA THR A 17 4.77 -23.45 -11.48
C THR A 17 4.81 -23.31 -9.95
N LYS A 18 5.99 -23.09 -9.37
CA LYS A 18 6.20 -22.88 -7.93
C LYS A 18 6.19 -21.41 -7.51
N VAL A 19 6.18 -20.48 -8.47
CA VAL A 19 6.13 -19.05 -8.16
C VAL A 19 4.74 -18.68 -7.66
N LYS A 20 4.67 -18.13 -6.44
CA LYS A 20 3.42 -17.68 -5.78
C LYS A 20 2.80 -16.48 -6.52
N GLY A 21 3.65 -15.63 -7.11
CA GLY A 21 3.27 -14.44 -7.85
C GLY A 21 3.18 -14.62 -9.37
N HIS A 22 3.05 -13.49 -10.06
CA HIS A 22 3.10 -13.36 -11.50
C HIS A 22 4.54 -13.55 -12.01
N ASN A 23 4.67 -14.10 -13.22
CA ASN A 23 5.96 -14.18 -13.90
C ASN A 23 6.27 -12.81 -14.51
N LEU A 24 7.02 -11.99 -13.76
CA LEU A 24 7.44 -10.66 -14.19
C LEU A 24 8.31 -10.75 -15.46
N SER A 25 8.20 -9.74 -16.32
CA SER A 25 9.06 -9.61 -17.49
C SER A 25 10.52 -9.40 -17.08
N GLN A 26 11.45 -9.83 -17.93
CA GLN A 26 12.88 -9.68 -17.69
C GLN A 26 13.26 -8.22 -17.42
N GLN A 27 12.73 -7.28 -18.21
CA GLN A 27 12.97 -5.85 -18.03
C GLN A 27 12.50 -5.34 -16.66
N THR A 28 11.32 -5.79 -16.21
CA THR A 28 10.81 -5.44 -14.88
C THR A 28 11.71 -6.02 -13.79
N MET A 29 12.14 -7.28 -13.94
CA MET A 29 13.03 -7.93 -12.99
C MET A 29 14.36 -7.19 -12.84
N GLU A 30 15.02 -6.87 -13.95
CA GLU A 30 16.30 -6.15 -13.98
C GLU A 30 16.20 -4.77 -13.30
N ALA A 31 15.10 -4.05 -13.51
CA ALA A 31 14.88 -2.72 -12.91
C ALA A 31 14.43 -2.79 -11.44
N ALA A 32 13.59 -3.76 -11.08
CA ALA A 32 12.93 -3.81 -9.78
C ALA A 32 13.76 -4.50 -8.70
N ILE A 33 14.48 -5.57 -9.03
CA ILE A 33 15.23 -6.38 -8.05
C ILE A 33 16.19 -5.53 -7.21
N PRO A 34 17.04 -4.65 -7.78
CA PRO A 34 17.95 -3.85 -6.98
C PRO A 34 17.23 -2.97 -5.95
N VAL A 35 16.10 -2.38 -6.34
CA VAL A 35 15.30 -1.51 -5.46
C VAL A 35 14.62 -2.33 -4.35
N LEU A 36 14.05 -3.50 -4.69
CA LEU A 36 13.45 -4.41 -3.72
C LEU A 36 14.46 -4.90 -2.69
N MET A 37 15.69 -5.22 -3.12
CA MET A 37 16.77 -5.62 -2.23
C MET A 37 17.16 -4.49 -1.27
N LEU A 38 17.26 -3.26 -1.76
CA LEU A 38 17.56 -2.09 -0.92
C LEU A 38 16.46 -1.81 0.11
N GLN A 39 15.20 -2.11 -0.20
CA GLN A 39 14.08 -1.90 0.72
C GLN A 39 14.25 -2.66 2.04
N THR A 40 14.92 -3.82 2.04
CA THR A 40 15.19 -4.58 3.27
C THR A 40 15.98 -3.77 4.32
N TYR A 41 16.79 -2.81 3.89
CA TYR A 41 17.54 -1.91 4.77
C TYR A 41 16.75 -0.67 5.19
N ILE A 42 15.71 -0.30 4.43
CA ILE A 42 14.85 0.85 4.73
C ILE A 42 13.82 0.50 5.81
N ASN A 43 13.36 -0.75 5.84
CA ASN A 43 12.28 -1.20 6.72
C ASN A 43 12.51 -0.91 8.22
N PRO A 44 13.71 -1.10 8.81
CA PRO A 44 13.96 -0.72 10.22
C PRO A 44 13.81 0.78 10.47
N CYS A 45 14.18 1.62 9.50
CA CYS A 45 14.06 3.07 9.63
C CYS A 45 12.60 3.54 9.53
N LEU A 46 11.76 2.84 8.76
CA LEU A 46 10.34 3.20 8.60
C LEU A 46 9.57 3.19 9.92
N HIS A 47 10.00 2.37 10.89
CA HIS A 47 9.39 2.33 12.22
C HIS A 47 9.34 3.71 12.90
N TYR A 48 10.35 4.55 12.70
CA TYR A 48 10.39 5.89 13.28
C TYR A 48 9.53 6.91 12.53
N PHE A 49 9.28 6.68 11.25
CA PHE A 49 8.61 7.66 10.38
C PHE A 49 7.13 7.34 10.17
N ILE A 50 6.69 6.11 10.44
CA ILE A 50 5.35 5.65 10.08
C ILE A 50 4.23 6.46 10.74
N ASN A 51 4.32 6.71 12.05
CA ASN A 51 3.27 7.43 12.78
C ASN A 51 3.21 8.92 12.36
N PRO A 52 4.33 9.66 12.29
CA PRO A 52 4.35 11.01 11.72
C PRO A 52 3.84 11.05 10.27
N ALA A 53 4.23 10.07 9.44
CA ALA A 53 3.82 10.02 8.06
C ALA A 53 2.30 9.84 7.90
N MET A 54 1.67 8.97 8.71
CA MET A 54 0.20 8.82 8.73
C MET A 54 -0.51 10.12 9.10
N VAL A 55 -0.03 10.84 10.12
CA VAL A 55 -0.58 12.15 10.52
C VAL A 55 -0.55 13.15 9.36
N ILE A 56 0.60 13.28 8.70
CA ILE A 56 0.77 14.22 7.58
C ILE A 56 -0.08 13.80 6.37
N LEU A 57 -0.19 12.51 6.08
CA LEU A 57 -0.99 12.01 4.96
C LEU A 57 -2.47 12.37 5.11
N ILE A 58 -3.03 12.22 6.31
CA ILE A 58 -4.42 12.58 6.59
C ILE A 58 -4.62 14.09 6.49
N LEU A 59 -3.70 14.88 7.07
CA LEU A 59 -3.74 16.34 7.02
C LEU A 59 -3.54 16.91 5.61
N LEU A 60 -2.96 16.17 4.66
CA LEU A 60 -2.86 16.63 3.28
C LEU A 60 -4.21 16.64 2.54
N GLN A 61 -5.15 15.82 2.98
CA GLN A 61 -6.49 15.74 2.41
C GLN A 61 -7.43 16.81 2.95
N GLU A 62 -7.09 17.36 4.12
CA GLU A 62 -7.96 18.25 4.89
C GLU A 62 -7.27 19.60 5.08
N GLN A 63 -7.90 20.70 4.68
CA GLN A 63 -7.30 22.03 4.90
C GLN A 63 -7.12 22.34 6.39
N GLN A 64 -8.09 21.90 7.20
CA GLN A 64 -8.09 21.95 8.65
C GLN A 64 -8.85 20.73 9.17
N ILE A 65 -8.42 20.18 10.31
CA ILE A 65 -9.05 19.02 10.95
C ILE A 65 -9.02 19.18 12.46
N THR A 66 -10.01 18.64 13.16
CA THR A 66 -9.95 18.57 14.62
C THR A 66 -8.96 17.49 15.08
N ARG A 67 -8.41 17.63 16.29
CA ARG A 67 -7.53 16.61 16.89
C ARG A 67 -8.20 15.25 17.02
N ASP A 68 -9.49 15.24 17.37
CA ASP A 68 -10.27 14.01 17.56
C ASP A 68 -10.55 13.31 16.22
N ASP A 69 -10.96 14.07 15.20
CA ASP A 69 -11.16 13.50 13.85
C ASP A 69 -9.85 12.98 13.26
N LEU A 70 -8.74 13.68 13.49
CA LEU A 70 -7.42 13.23 13.08
C LEU A 70 -7.02 11.92 13.77
N LEU A 71 -7.29 11.78 15.07
CA LEU A 71 -7.07 10.54 15.81
C LEU A 71 -7.90 9.40 15.22
N LEU A 72 -9.20 9.61 14.95
CA LEU A 72 -10.06 8.58 14.37
C LEU A 72 -9.54 8.10 13.01
N LYS A 73 -9.22 9.03 12.09
CA LYS A 73 -8.66 8.71 10.78
C LYS A 73 -7.28 8.03 10.89
N TYR A 74 -6.46 8.45 11.85
CA TYR A 74 -5.17 7.82 12.14
C TYR A 74 -5.35 6.37 12.59
N LEU A 75 -6.30 6.09 13.49
CA LEU A 75 -6.58 4.74 13.96
C LEU A 75 -7.14 3.84 12.84
N GLU A 76 -7.93 4.38 11.91
CA GLU A 76 -8.37 3.67 10.71
C GLU A 76 -7.21 3.27 9.81
N LEU A 77 -6.36 4.22 9.44
CA LEU A 77 -5.19 3.97 8.60
C LEU A 77 -4.20 3.01 9.28
N ARG A 78 -4.00 3.16 10.60
CA ARG A 78 -3.15 2.28 11.41
C ARG A 78 -3.65 0.84 11.39
N ARG A 79 -4.96 0.60 11.50
CA ARG A 79 -5.54 -0.76 11.43
C ARG A 79 -5.36 -1.38 10.05
N LEU A 80 -5.45 -0.59 8.99
CA LEU A 80 -5.23 -1.06 7.62
C LEU A 80 -3.77 -1.46 7.37
N LEU A 81 -2.82 -0.80 8.03
CA LEU A 81 -1.38 -1.04 7.87
C LEU A 81 -0.77 -1.90 8.99
N ALA A 82 -1.60 -2.46 9.88
CA ALA A 82 -1.15 -3.13 11.11
C ALA A 82 -0.33 -4.41 10.86
N HIS A 83 -0.53 -5.08 9.72
CA HIS A 83 0.26 -6.26 9.34
C HIS A 83 1.49 -5.89 8.50
N GLU A 84 1.56 -4.68 7.96
CA GLU A 84 2.73 -4.22 7.20
C GLU A 84 3.82 -3.66 8.13
N PHE A 85 3.40 -2.95 9.19
CA PHE A 85 4.32 -2.34 10.15
C PHE A 85 4.11 -2.90 11.54
N THR A 86 5.20 -3.03 12.29
CA THR A 86 5.16 -3.46 13.70
C THR A 86 4.58 -2.34 14.57
N LEU A 87 3.25 -2.29 14.67
CA LEU A 87 2.49 -1.28 15.41
C LEU A 87 1.82 -1.92 16.63
N HIS A 88 2.17 -1.45 17.83
CA HIS A 88 1.62 -1.99 19.07
C HIS A 88 0.21 -1.45 19.33
N GLY A 89 -0.80 -2.31 19.36
CA GLY A 89 -2.20 -1.90 19.54
C GLY A 89 -2.47 -1.19 20.86
N LEU A 90 -1.81 -1.63 21.95
CA LEU A 90 -1.97 -1.04 23.28
C LEU A 90 -1.52 0.42 23.35
N TRP A 91 -0.64 0.85 22.44
CA TRP A 91 0.02 2.15 22.50
C TRP A 91 -0.47 3.10 21.41
N GLN A 92 -1.56 2.77 20.71
CA GLN A 92 -2.03 3.50 19.54
C GLN A 92 -2.28 5.00 19.79
N GLU A 93 -2.86 5.36 20.94
CA GLU A 93 -3.11 6.75 21.31
C GLU A 93 -1.81 7.46 21.73
N GLN A 94 -0.96 6.78 22.49
CA GLN A 94 0.34 7.33 22.88
C GLN A 94 1.24 7.57 21.66
N ASP A 95 1.25 6.64 20.71
CA ASP A 95 1.97 6.75 19.44
C ASP A 95 1.44 7.94 18.63
N PHE A 96 0.11 8.13 18.60
CA PHE A 96 -0.52 9.28 17.95
C PHE A 96 -0.06 10.60 18.59
N HIS A 97 -0.18 10.75 19.91
CA HIS A 97 0.20 11.97 20.60
C HIS A 97 1.69 12.27 20.46
N THR A 98 2.53 11.24 20.51
CA THR A 98 3.98 11.36 20.31
C THR A 98 4.29 11.84 18.89
N ALA A 99 3.68 11.22 17.87
CA ALA A 99 3.87 11.60 16.48
C ALA A 99 3.36 13.02 16.18
N LEU A 100 2.20 13.39 16.73
CA LEU A 100 1.64 14.73 16.58
C LEU A 100 2.54 15.78 17.22
N SER A 101 3.02 15.55 18.44
CA SER A 101 3.96 16.44 19.14
C SER A 101 5.27 16.63 18.35
N GLN A 102 5.83 15.55 17.79
CA GLN A 102 6.99 15.62 16.90
C GLN A 102 6.70 16.46 15.65
N CYS A 103 5.52 16.28 15.05
CA CYS A 103 5.11 17.03 13.88
C CYS A 103 4.91 18.53 14.16
N GLU A 104 4.36 18.89 15.32
CA GLU A 104 4.26 20.27 15.77
C GLU A 104 5.66 20.88 16.00
N HIS A 105 6.56 20.15 16.66
CA HIS A 105 7.93 20.60 16.93
C HIS A 105 8.74 20.87 15.65
N LEU A 106 8.55 20.04 14.61
CA LEU A 106 9.26 20.13 13.33
C LEU A 106 8.58 21.07 12.31
N ASP A 107 7.58 21.85 12.72
CA ASP A 107 6.77 22.71 11.84
C ASP A 107 6.15 21.95 10.65
N LEU A 108 5.77 20.68 10.88
CA LEU A 108 4.99 19.87 9.94
C LEU A 108 3.49 20.06 10.14
N VAL A 109 3.07 20.37 11.37
CA VAL A 109 1.69 20.64 11.77
C VAL A 109 1.65 21.93 12.58
N LYS A 110 0.59 22.73 12.39
CA LYS A 110 0.33 23.98 13.12
C LYS A 110 -1.02 23.91 13.80
N THR A 111 -1.03 24.31 15.07
CA THR A 111 -2.23 24.47 15.87
C THR A 111 -2.87 25.82 15.56
N VAL A 112 -4.06 25.82 14.97
CA VAL A 112 -4.84 27.04 14.67
C VAL A 112 -5.63 27.48 15.90
N SER A 113 -6.20 26.51 16.60
CA SER A 113 -6.91 26.66 17.87
C SER A 113 -6.62 25.43 18.74
N PRO A 114 -6.98 25.41 20.04
CA PRO A 114 -6.67 24.29 20.93
C PRO A 114 -7.08 22.90 20.41
N THR A 115 -8.08 22.84 19.53
CA THR A 115 -8.62 21.60 18.96
C THR A 115 -8.43 21.48 17.45
N VAL A 116 -8.07 22.55 16.73
CA VAL A 116 -7.98 22.56 15.26
C VAL A 116 -6.53 22.62 14.80
N LEU A 117 -6.18 21.71 13.91
CA LEU A 117 -4.86 21.54 13.31
C LEU A 117 -4.90 21.86 11.82
N ARG A 118 -3.76 22.31 11.30
CA ARG A 118 -3.50 22.45 9.86
C ARG A 118 -2.07 22.06 9.54
N LEU A 119 -1.76 21.97 8.26
CA LEU A 119 -0.39 21.75 7.81
C LEU A 119 0.56 22.90 8.17
N GLY A 120 1.78 22.54 8.57
CA GLY A 120 2.88 23.46 8.86
C GLY A 120 3.68 23.88 7.62
N GLY A 121 4.80 24.58 7.82
CA GLY A 121 5.61 25.17 6.77
C GLY A 121 6.61 24.22 6.10
N HIS A 122 6.99 23.11 6.74
CA HIS A 122 8.12 22.29 6.27
C HIS A 122 7.75 21.32 5.12
N HIS A 123 7.53 21.85 3.91
CA HIS A 123 7.07 21.10 2.72
C HIS A 123 7.95 19.88 2.35
N LYS A 124 9.28 20.02 2.37
CA LYS A 124 10.19 18.94 1.94
C LYS A 124 10.09 17.68 2.82
N LEU A 125 10.12 17.85 4.14
CA LEU A 125 9.98 16.76 5.10
C LEU A 125 8.58 16.13 5.06
N ARG A 126 7.51 16.92 4.90
CA ARG A 126 6.17 16.37 4.65
C ARG A 126 6.13 15.50 3.40
N SER A 127 6.70 16.00 2.30
CA SER A 127 6.79 15.25 1.06
C SER A 127 7.56 13.94 1.26
N LEU A 128 8.72 13.99 1.92
CA LEU A 128 9.50 12.79 2.24
C LEU A 128 8.66 11.77 3.01
N LEU A 129 8.01 12.18 4.11
CA LEU A 129 7.19 11.30 4.93
C LEU A 129 6.07 10.62 4.12
N CYS A 130 5.39 11.35 3.25
CA CYS A 130 4.34 10.77 2.40
C CYS A 130 4.91 9.79 1.37
N HIS A 131 6.04 10.11 0.75
CA HIS A 131 6.68 9.23 -0.23
C HIS A 131 7.20 7.92 0.38
N LEU A 132 7.53 7.91 1.68
CA LEU A 132 7.83 6.67 2.40
C LEU A 132 6.63 5.73 2.47
N LEU A 133 5.41 6.27 2.53
CA LEU A 133 4.18 5.48 2.67
C LEU A 133 3.52 5.09 1.34
N TYR A 134 3.72 5.88 0.28
CA TYR A 134 3.02 5.65 -0.99
C TYR A 134 3.19 4.24 -1.59
N PRO A 135 4.36 3.60 -1.59
CA PRO A 135 4.49 2.25 -2.15
C PRO A 135 3.56 1.24 -1.47
N PHE A 136 3.38 1.35 -0.16
CA PHE A 136 2.49 0.50 0.62
C PHE A 136 1.02 0.79 0.30
N LEU A 137 0.63 2.08 0.34
CA LEU A 137 -0.75 2.51 0.07
C LEU A 137 -1.19 2.16 -1.36
N VAL A 138 -0.32 2.36 -2.34
CA VAL A 138 -0.57 2.02 -3.74
C VAL A 138 -0.70 0.50 -3.90
N GLY A 139 0.20 -0.28 -3.28
CA GLY A 139 0.10 -1.75 -3.29
C GLY A 139 -1.21 -2.25 -2.68
N SER A 140 -1.60 -1.70 -1.53
CA SER A 140 -2.87 -2.02 -0.88
C SER A 140 -4.08 -1.63 -1.74
N LEU A 141 -4.04 -0.47 -2.39
CA LEU A 141 -5.11 0.00 -3.27
C LEU A 141 -5.29 -0.90 -4.49
N ILE A 142 -4.19 -1.29 -5.16
CA ILE A 142 -4.22 -2.22 -6.30
C ILE A 142 -4.84 -3.56 -5.86
N LEU A 143 -4.43 -4.09 -4.71
CA LEU A 143 -5.01 -5.33 -4.17
C LEU A 143 -6.52 -5.19 -3.94
N CYS A 144 -6.97 -4.11 -3.29
CA CYS A 144 -8.40 -3.89 -3.03
C CYS A 144 -9.21 -3.79 -4.33
N GLN A 145 -8.68 -3.09 -5.33
CA GLN A 145 -9.30 -3.00 -6.66
C GLN A 145 -9.37 -4.37 -7.36
N VAL A 146 -8.35 -5.20 -7.22
CA VAL A 146 -8.35 -6.57 -7.74
C VAL A 146 -9.36 -7.44 -7.00
N LEU A 147 -9.46 -7.35 -5.67
CA LEU A 147 -10.43 -8.10 -4.88
C LEU A 147 -11.88 -7.79 -5.29
N LEU A 148 -12.20 -6.52 -5.58
CA LEU A 148 -13.50 -6.11 -6.13
C LEU A 148 -13.80 -6.73 -7.50
N GLN A 149 -12.79 -7.16 -8.25
CA GLN A 149 -12.97 -7.76 -9.58
C GLN A 149 -12.97 -9.29 -9.56
N VAL A 150 -12.08 -9.91 -8.79
CA VAL A 150 -11.79 -11.35 -8.89
C VAL A 150 -12.14 -12.15 -7.64
N ALA A 151 -12.55 -11.49 -6.56
CA ALA A 151 -12.81 -12.13 -5.28
C ALA A 151 -14.18 -11.78 -4.68
N LEU A 152 -15.13 -11.24 -5.45
CA LEU A 152 -16.54 -11.22 -5.02
C LEU A 152 -17.08 -12.64 -4.84
N ASP A 153 -16.58 -13.57 -5.65
CA ASP A 153 -16.68 -15.01 -5.45
C ASP A 153 -15.45 -15.58 -4.73
N PRO A 154 -15.58 -16.68 -3.97
CA PRO A 154 -14.44 -17.30 -3.27
C PRO A 154 -13.27 -17.64 -4.21
N CYS A 155 -12.11 -17.05 -3.94
CA CYS A 155 -10.92 -17.12 -4.78
C CYS A 155 -9.69 -17.57 -3.96
N SER A 156 -8.72 -18.24 -4.60
CA SER A 156 -7.50 -18.66 -3.89
C SER A 156 -6.54 -17.49 -3.68
N GLU A 157 -5.77 -17.53 -2.59
CA GLU A 157 -4.74 -16.51 -2.30
C GLU A 157 -3.78 -16.34 -3.48
N ARG A 158 -3.33 -17.46 -4.05
CA ARG A 158 -2.41 -17.48 -5.18
C ARG A 158 -2.96 -16.67 -6.36
N ARG A 159 -4.23 -16.86 -6.71
CA ARG A 159 -4.85 -16.13 -7.83
C ARG A 159 -4.93 -14.64 -7.52
N VAL A 160 -5.34 -14.25 -6.31
CA VAL A 160 -5.39 -12.84 -5.90
C VAL A 160 -4.00 -12.20 -6.03
N LEU A 161 -2.95 -12.84 -5.50
CA LEU A 161 -1.59 -12.32 -5.55
C LEU A 161 -1.06 -12.22 -6.98
N GLN A 162 -1.30 -13.24 -7.81
CA GLN A 162 -0.88 -13.25 -9.22
C GLN A 162 -1.51 -12.11 -10.02
N VAL A 163 -2.83 -11.94 -9.92
CA VAL A 163 -3.53 -10.88 -10.65
C VAL A 163 -3.11 -9.49 -10.14
N THR A 164 -2.89 -9.35 -8.83
CA THR A 164 -2.43 -8.10 -8.22
C THR A 164 -1.04 -7.73 -8.70
N GLN A 165 -0.09 -8.67 -8.67
CA GLN A 165 1.28 -8.42 -9.12
C GLN A 165 1.35 -8.14 -10.63
N GLN A 166 0.57 -8.85 -11.43
CA GLN A 166 0.44 -8.59 -12.87
C GLN A 166 -0.08 -7.16 -13.11
N ARG A 167 -1.08 -6.73 -12.35
CA ARG A 167 -1.62 -5.36 -12.47
C ARG A 167 -0.59 -4.32 -12.07
N ALA A 168 0.14 -4.55 -10.99
CA ALA A 168 1.22 -3.66 -10.55
C ALA A 168 2.34 -3.53 -11.59
N GLU A 169 2.74 -4.64 -12.22
CA GLU A 169 3.73 -4.61 -13.32
C GLU A 169 3.21 -3.78 -14.50
N GLN A 170 1.96 -3.98 -14.92
CA GLN A 170 1.37 -3.18 -16.00
C GLN A 170 1.43 -1.68 -15.70
N LEU A 171 1.15 -1.28 -14.46
CA LEU A 171 1.17 0.12 -14.01
C LEU A 171 2.59 0.69 -13.94
N LEU A 172 3.60 -0.12 -13.62
CA LEU A 172 5.01 0.30 -13.65
C LEU A 172 5.49 0.48 -15.09
N VAL A 173 5.20 -0.50 -15.96
CA VAL A 173 5.60 -0.44 -17.38
C VAL A 173 4.94 0.73 -18.09
N SER A 174 3.66 1.02 -17.80
CA SER A 174 2.97 2.19 -18.35
C SER A 174 3.35 3.53 -17.70
N LYS A 175 4.27 3.51 -16.71
CA LYS A 175 4.73 4.67 -15.94
C LYS A 175 3.58 5.41 -15.24
N GLU A 176 2.53 4.68 -14.88
CA GLU A 176 1.40 5.17 -14.08
C GLU A 176 1.74 5.13 -12.59
N THR A 177 2.66 4.25 -12.20
CA THR A 177 3.29 4.22 -10.88
C THR A 177 4.81 4.19 -11.05
N SER A 178 5.55 4.63 -10.04
CA SER A 178 7.00 4.82 -10.15
C SER A 178 7.85 3.93 -9.24
N HIS A 179 7.27 3.34 -8.19
CA HIS A 179 8.07 2.67 -7.16
C HIS A 179 8.04 1.14 -7.30
N PRO A 180 9.15 0.47 -7.63
CA PRO A 180 9.18 -0.99 -7.83
C PRO A 180 8.73 -1.83 -6.63
N TYR A 181 8.78 -1.28 -5.42
CA TYR A 181 8.28 -1.97 -4.22
C TYR A 181 6.80 -2.39 -4.30
N ILE A 182 6.00 -1.76 -5.16
CA ILE A 182 4.61 -2.19 -5.35
C ILE A 182 4.51 -3.60 -5.92
N LEU A 183 5.59 -4.21 -6.45
CA LEU A 183 5.64 -5.60 -6.93
C LEU A 183 5.87 -6.62 -5.80
N CYS A 184 6.18 -6.17 -4.59
CA CYS A 184 6.47 -7.04 -3.46
C CYS A 184 5.21 -7.80 -3.04
N LEU A 185 5.28 -9.14 -3.04
CA LEU A 185 4.14 -9.98 -2.63
C LEU A 185 3.82 -9.84 -1.14
N GLU A 186 4.81 -9.49 -0.30
CA GLU A 186 4.64 -9.26 1.13
C GLU A 186 3.56 -8.20 1.39
N VAL A 187 3.62 -7.07 0.66
CA VAL A 187 2.66 -5.96 0.77
C VAL A 187 1.24 -6.45 0.56
N TYR A 188 1.03 -7.32 -0.43
CA TYR A 188 -0.29 -7.86 -0.73
C TYR A 188 -0.74 -8.86 0.33
N THR A 189 0.15 -9.72 0.81
CA THR A 189 -0.16 -10.68 1.87
C THR A 189 -0.53 -9.96 3.17
N CYS A 190 0.25 -8.96 3.58
CA CYS A 190 -0.03 -8.14 4.76
C CYS A 190 -1.31 -7.32 4.62
N THR A 191 -1.55 -6.73 3.44
CA THR A 191 -2.82 -6.04 3.17
C THR A 191 -4.00 -7.02 3.26
N LEU A 192 -3.90 -8.21 2.67
CA LEU A 192 -4.96 -9.22 2.71
C LEU A 192 -5.28 -9.65 4.15
N GLN A 193 -4.27 -9.83 4.99
CA GLN A 193 -4.44 -10.11 6.42
C GLN A 193 -5.15 -8.96 7.15
N SER A 194 -4.76 -7.71 6.86
CA SER A 194 -5.40 -6.51 7.41
C SER A 194 -6.87 -6.42 7.01
N LEU A 195 -7.20 -6.70 5.74
CA LEU A 195 -8.57 -6.73 5.25
C LEU A 195 -9.41 -7.84 5.90
N VAL A 196 -8.81 -8.98 6.22
CA VAL A 196 -9.48 -10.04 7.00
C VAL A 196 -9.76 -9.57 8.43
N SER A 197 -8.80 -8.92 9.09
CA SER A 197 -9.00 -8.34 10.43
C SER A 197 -10.07 -7.24 10.44
N LEU A 198 -10.18 -6.47 9.36
CA LEU A 198 -11.22 -5.45 9.15
C LEU A 198 -12.57 -6.04 8.68
N GLN A 199 -12.64 -7.35 8.49
CA GLN A 199 -13.81 -8.06 7.95
C GLN A 199 -14.26 -7.54 6.58
N ALA A 200 -13.36 -6.94 5.80
CA ALA A 200 -13.57 -6.56 4.40
C ALA A 200 -13.33 -7.76 3.47
N VAL A 201 -12.62 -8.79 3.96
CA VAL A 201 -12.43 -10.07 3.28
C VAL A 201 -12.70 -11.21 4.25
N HIS A 202 -13.46 -12.20 3.80
CA HIS A 202 -13.73 -13.42 4.55
C HIS A 202 -12.79 -14.54 4.13
N ARG A 203 -12.20 -15.20 5.12
CA ARG A 203 -11.38 -16.39 4.94
C ARG A 203 -12.25 -17.64 5.07
N ILE A 204 -12.45 -18.36 3.98
CA ILE A 204 -13.30 -19.55 3.88
C ILE A 204 -12.40 -20.78 3.77
N LYS A 205 -12.60 -21.77 4.65
CA LYS A 205 -11.92 -23.07 4.54
C LYS A 205 -12.86 -24.07 3.85
N ARG A 206 -12.48 -24.57 2.67
CA ARG A 206 -13.23 -25.60 1.93
C ARG A 206 -12.27 -26.69 1.45
N SER A 207 -12.55 -27.94 1.78
CA SER A 207 -11.81 -29.12 1.28
C SER A 207 -10.27 -29.01 1.43
N GLY A 208 -9.80 -28.51 2.58
CA GLY A 208 -8.36 -28.32 2.84
C GLY A 208 -7.73 -27.10 2.17
N GLN A 209 -8.49 -26.34 1.38
CA GLN A 209 -8.05 -25.09 0.75
C GLN A 209 -8.59 -23.87 1.50
N VAL A 210 -7.80 -22.81 1.49
CA VAL A 210 -8.18 -21.49 2.01
C VAL A 210 -8.55 -20.60 0.83
N LEU A 211 -9.79 -20.14 0.83
CA LEU A 211 -10.34 -19.21 -0.14
C LEU A 211 -10.61 -17.86 0.54
N PHE A 212 -10.59 -16.81 -0.25
CA PHE A 212 -10.85 -15.44 0.16
C PHE A 212 -12.04 -14.92 -0.62
N GLN A 213 -12.97 -14.28 0.08
CA GLN A 213 -14.14 -13.65 -0.52
C GLN A 213 -14.26 -12.22 0.01
N GLY A 214 -14.25 -11.23 -0.88
CA GLY A 214 -14.43 -9.82 -0.57
C GLY A 214 -15.85 -9.50 -0.15
N GLN A 215 -16.00 -8.58 0.80
CA GLN A 215 -17.26 -7.94 1.13
C GLN A 215 -17.29 -6.59 0.40
N GLU A 216 -18.15 -6.50 -0.63
CA GLU A 216 -18.14 -5.41 -1.61
C GLU A 216 -18.23 -4.01 -0.98
N GLY A 217 -19.17 -3.80 -0.04
CA GLY A 217 -19.35 -2.48 0.59
C GLY A 217 -18.11 -1.98 1.34
N LYS A 218 -17.57 -2.79 2.25
CA LYS A 218 -16.37 -2.47 3.03
C LYS A 218 -15.13 -2.32 2.16
N LEU A 219 -15.01 -3.14 1.10
CA LEU A 219 -13.92 -2.98 0.14
C LEU A 219 -14.03 -1.66 -0.61
N HIS A 220 -15.23 -1.24 -1.00
CA HIS A 220 -15.45 0.08 -1.60
C HIS A 220 -15.06 1.21 -0.65
N ASP A 221 -15.46 1.14 0.63
CA ASP A 221 -15.10 2.14 1.63
C ASP A 221 -13.57 2.26 1.80
N ILE A 222 -12.87 1.12 1.88
CA ILE A 222 -11.41 1.07 1.99
C ILE A 222 -10.74 1.59 0.72
N VAL A 223 -11.27 1.27 -0.47
CA VAL A 223 -10.76 1.81 -1.74
C VAL A 223 -10.92 3.32 -1.78
N GLN A 224 -12.04 3.88 -1.33
CA GLN A 224 -12.25 5.32 -1.26
C GLN A 224 -11.26 5.98 -0.30
N LEU A 225 -11.06 5.41 0.89
CA LEU A 225 -10.06 5.88 1.85
C LEU A 225 -8.66 5.90 1.23
N LEU A 226 -8.21 4.79 0.65
CA LEU A 226 -6.88 4.68 0.05
C LEU A 226 -6.71 5.59 -1.17
N ALA A 227 -7.72 5.71 -2.02
CA ALA A 227 -7.69 6.58 -3.19
C ALA A 227 -7.62 8.05 -2.81
N GLY A 228 -8.23 8.46 -1.70
CA GLY A 228 -8.05 9.79 -1.14
C GLY A 228 -6.60 10.03 -0.69
N LEU A 229 -5.97 9.05 -0.06
CA LEU A 229 -4.62 9.20 0.50
C LEU A 229 -3.48 9.19 -0.54
N VAL A 230 -3.71 8.57 -1.70
CA VAL A 230 -2.71 8.45 -2.78
C VAL A 230 -2.90 9.60 -3.78
N PRO A 231 -1.84 10.36 -4.15
CA PRO A 231 -1.92 11.41 -5.15
C PRO A 231 -2.55 10.92 -6.46
N THR A 232 -3.49 11.69 -7.02
CA THR A 232 -4.15 11.39 -8.30
C THR A 232 -3.18 11.27 -9.46
N SER A 233 -2.02 11.93 -9.41
CA SER A 233 -0.95 11.74 -10.40
C SER A 233 -0.43 10.30 -10.50
N ILE A 234 -0.66 9.48 -9.46
CA ILE A 234 -0.33 8.05 -9.39
C ILE A 234 -1.51 7.16 -9.84
N LEU A 235 -2.74 7.71 -9.91
CA LEU A 235 -3.99 6.96 -10.18
C LEU A 235 -4.71 7.34 -11.49
N ASP A 236 -4.49 8.54 -12.04
CA ASP A 236 -5.32 9.17 -13.08
C ASP A 236 -5.32 8.47 -14.45
N LYS A 237 -4.46 7.49 -14.68
CA LYS A 237 -4.44 6.71 -15.92
C LYS A 237 -5.06 5.31 -15.78
N SER A 238 -5.34 4.88 -14.55
CA SER A 238 -5.90 3.56 -14.22
C SER A 238 -7.42 3.53 -14.39
N ALA A 239 -8.10 4.60 -13.96
CA ALA A 239 -9.57 4.68 -13.93
C ALA A 239 -10.21 4.75 -15.32
N SER A 240 -9.55 5.42 -16.26
CA SER A 240 -10.00 5.53 -17.66
C SER A 240 -9.87 4.20 -18.43
N LYS A 241 -8.92 3.34 -18.06
CA LYS A 241 -8.79 1.97 -18.62
C LYS A 241 -9.76 0.96 -17.99
N LEU A 242 -10.28 1.19 -16.78
CA LEU A 242 -11.28 0.32 -16.15
C LEU A 242 -12.58 0.25 -16.96
N HIS A 243 -12.98 1.35 -17.60
CA HIS A 243 -14.12 1.37 -18.53
C HIS A 243 -13.84 0.64 -19.85
N GLN A 244 -12.58 0.61 -20.31
CA GLN A 244 -12.22 -0.06 -21.58
C GLN A 244 -12.05 -1.57 -21.44
N LEU A 245 -11.61 -2.06 -20.27
CA LEU A 245 -11.53 -3.51 -20.00
C LEU A 245 -12.91 -4.16 -19.87
N HIS A 246 -13.92 -3.41 -19.40
CA HIS A 246 -15.31 -3.87 -19.35
C HIS A 246 -15.92 -4.12 -20.75
N PHE A 247 -15.39 -3.47 -21.80
CA PHE A 247 -15.82 -3.67 -23.19
C PHE A 247 -15.11 -4.81 -23.91
N ARG A 248 -13.91 -5.21 -23.48
CA ARG A 248 -13.13 -6.30 -24.12
C ARG A 248 -13.42 -7.70 -23.59
N ALA A 249 -14.09 -7.83 -22.44
CA ALA A 249 -14.48 -9.12 -21.87
C ALA A 249 -15.89 -9.58 -22.29
N LYS A 250 -16.57 -8.86 -23.18
CA LYS A 250 -17.91 -9.16 -23.72
C LYS A 250 -17.96 -9.35 -25.24
N LEU A 251 -16.81 -9.58 -25.89
CA LEU A 251 -16.72 -9.97 -27.31
C LEU A 251 -15.91 -11.25 -27.45
#